data_AF-A0AAW0LC50-F1
#
_entry.id   AF-A0AAW0LC50-F1
#
_cell.length_a   1.000
_cell.length_b   1.000
_cell.length_c   1.000
_cell.angle_alpha   90.00
_cell.angle_beta   90.00
_cell.angle_gamma   90.00
#
_symmetry.space_group_name_H-M   'P 1'
#
loop_
_entity.id
_entity.type
_entity.pdbx_description
1 polymer ?
#
loop_
_entity_poly.entity_id
_entity_poly.type
_entity_poly.pdbx_seq_one_letter_code
_entity_poly.pdbx_strand_id
1 'polypeptide(L)'
;EERYCQAVKSLEFDRQLGPYNLSQYGDWKHLSNYITKSIIEWIEPIGGEITVACESGIVTNTPKTAMEKALDEQMKSSKFLTSLDYSQSRRCYYTSIPHVIKQKGIHGQELISLNIDKTQLLESLLIKDYGGSEDVLLGELQFAFIAFLMGQSLEGFLQWKALVNLLFGCIEAPFRTRTQLFTKFIKVIYYQLKFGLEKDRTDTSGAATGLSALLDDSWLSTDSFLHHLCEAPL
;
A
#
# COMPACT_ATOMS: atom_id res chain seq x y z
N GLU A 1 16.46 20.40 24.07
CA GLU A 1 15.02 20.54 23.81
C GLU A 1 14.45 21.91 24.17
N GLU A 2 14.64 22.44 25.39
CA GLU A 2 13.98 23.68 25.84
C GLU A 2 14.17 24.89 24.91
N ARG A 3 15.38 25.08 24.36
CA ARG A 3 15.67 26.17 23.41
C ARG A 3 14.85 26.05 22.11
N TYR A 4 14.63 24.84 21.62
CA TYR A 4 13.79 24.61 20.43
C TYR A 4 12.32 24.84 20.75
N CYS A 5 11.84 24.38 21.91
CA CYS A 5 10.48 24.65 22.36
C CYS A 5 10.22 26.15 22.50
N GLN A 6 11.18 26.91 23.00
CA GLN A 6 11.05 28.36 23.15
C GLN A 6 11.05 29.07 21.80
N ALA A 7 11.91 28.66 20.86
CA ALA A 7 11.95 29.20 19.50
C ALA A 7 10.68 28.89 18.67
N VAL A 8 10.07 27.71 18.86
CA VAL A 8 8.75 27.40 18.27
C VAL A 8 7.67 28.28 18.89
N LYS A 9 7.67 28.47 20.22
CA LYS A 9 6.68 29.32 20.91
C LYS A 9 6.82 30.81 20.53
N SER A 10 8.04 31.28 20.25
CA SER A 10 8.29 32.64 19.78
C SER A 10 8.08 32.82 18.28
N LEU A 11 7.66 31.77 17.55
CA LEU A 11 7.42 31.76 16.10
C LEU A 11 8.67 32.18 15.30
N GLU A 12 9.86 31.94 15.85
CA GLU A 12 11.13 32.32 15.21
C GLU A 12 11.37 31.57 13.90
N PHE A 13 10.82 30.35 13.77
CA PHE A 13 10.94 29.51 12.58
C PHE A 13 9.87 29.78 11.52
N ASP A 14 8.77 30.47 11.86
CA ASP A 14 7.61 30.65 10.98
C ASP A 14 7.96 31.36 9.67
N ARG A 15 8.97 32.23 9.69
CA ARG A 15 9.41 32.98 8.51
C ARG A 15 9.93 32.09 7.38
N GLN A 16 10.43 30.90 7.69
CA GLN A 16 10.97 29.95 6.69
C GLN A 16 10.15 28.65 6.59
N LEU A 17 9.08 28.50 7.35
CA LEU A 17 8.22 27.32 7.31
C LEU A 17 7.07 27.52 6.33
N GLY A 18 6.82 26.51 5.50
CA GLY A 18 5.61 26.47 4.68
C GLY A 18 4.38 26.23 5.57
N PRO A 19 3.25 26.92 5.32
CA PRO A 19 2.03 26.66 6.06
C PRO A 19 1.56 25.23 5.81
N TYR A 20 1.17 24.53 6.88
CA TYR A 20 0.57 23.21 6.73
C TYR A 20 -0.76 23.33 6.02
N ASN A 21 -1.00 22.49 5.01
CA ASN A 21 -2.24 22.54 4.26
C ASN A 21 -3.39 21.91 5.08
N LEU A 22 -3.99 22.70 5.97
CA LEU A 22 -5.09 22.26 6.82
C LEU A 22 -6.33 21.82 6.04
N SER A 23 -6.50 22.28 4.78
CA SER A 23 -7.62 21.86 3.94
C SER A 23 -7.59 20.36 3.63
N GLN A 24 -6.40 19.77 3.50
CA GLN A 24 -6.19 18.35 3.18
C GLN A 24 -6.08 17.47 4.42
N TYR A 25 -6.18 18.04 5.63
CA TYR A 25 -6.05 17.27 6.87
C TYR A 25 -7.12 16.19 7.02
N GLY A 26 -8.35 16.46 6.57
CA GLY A 26 -9.43 15.48 6.58
C GLY A 26 -9.11 14.26 5.72
N ASP A 27 -8.64 14.50 4.50
CA ASP A 27 -8.24 13.42 3.57
C ASP A 27 -7.05 12.63 4.12
N TRP A 28 -6.05 13.34 4.65
CA TRP A 28 -4.88 12.69 5.27
C TRP A 28 -5.28 11.79 6.44
N LYS A 29 -6.24 12.22 7.26
CA LYS A 29 -6.78 11.41 8.33
C LYS A 29 -7.43 10.13 7.81
N HIS A 30 -8.19 10.19 6.72
CA HIS A 30 -8.79 9.00 6.12
C HIS A 30 -7.76 8.05 5.49
N LEU A 31 -6.66 8.58 4.96
CA LEU A 31 -5.57 7.77 4.39
C LEU A 31 -4.66 7.10 5.43
N SER A 32 -4.66 7.60 6.67
CA SER A 32 -3.70 7.18 7.71
C SER A 32 -4.33 6.77 9.04
N ASN A 33 -5.66 6.64 9.12
CA ASN A 33 -6.36 6.40 10.39
C ASN A 33 -6.02 5.07 11.09
N TYR A 34 -5.49 4.08 10.38
CA TYR A 34 -5.05 2.81 10.96
C TYR A 34 -3.53 2.76 11.17
N ILE A 35 -2.78 3.75 10.70
CA ILE A 35 -1.33 3.82 10.91
C ILE A 35 -1.06 4.26 12.34
N THR A 36 -0.51 3.36 13.13
CA THR A 36 -0.10 3.62 14.51
C THR A 36 1.42 3.64 14.60
N LYS A 37 1.95 4.25 15.68
CA LYS A 37 3.40 4.30 15.93
C LYS A 37 4.03 2.90 15.93
N SER A 38 3.37 1.91 16.53
CA SER A 38 3.84 0.52 16.54
C SER A 38 3.91 -0.11 15.15
N ILE A 39 3.02 0.26 14.24
CA ILE A 39 3.03 -0.23 12.86
C ILE A 39 4.21 0.38 12.09
N ILE A 40 4.46 1.68 12.29
CA ILE A 40 5.62 2.35 11.69
C ILE A 40 6.90 1.69 12.20
N GLU A 41 7.09 1.58 13.51
CA GLU A 41 8.29 0.97 14.10
C GLU A 41 8.52 -0.48 13.65
N TRP A 42 7.45 -1.20 13.32
CA TRP A 42 7.54 -2.58 12.85
C TRP A 42 7.90 -2.67 11.36
N ILE A 43 7.35 -1.80 10.51
CA ILE A 43 7.55 -1.85 9.05
C ILE A 43 8.80 -1.05 8.62
N GLU A 44 9.16 -0.01 9.37
CA GLU A 44 10.22 0.93 9.03
C GLU A 44 11.57 0.22 8.84
N PRO A 45 12.31 0.51 7.75
CA PRO A 45 13.63 -0.05 7.53
C PRO A 45 14.61 0.39 8.64
N ILE A 46 15.68 -0.38 8.84
CA ILE A 46 16.76 0.02 9.74
C ILE A 46 17.34 1.36 9.24
N GLY A 47 17.12 2.43 10.01
CA GLY A 47 17.56 3.79 9.69
C GLY A 47 16.47 4.72 9.13
N GLY A 48 15.24 4.24 8.94
CA GLY A 48 14.05 5.07 8.65
C GLY A 48 13.95 5.68 7.25
N GLU A 49 14.93 5.41 6.39
CA GLU A 49 14.96 5.94 5.05
C GLU A 49 14.27 4.99 4.05
N ILE A 50 13.15 5.42 3.48
CA ILE A 50 12.46 4.73 2.38
C ILE A 50 12.87 5.43 1.08
N THR A 51 13.73 4.79 0.27
CA THR A 51 14.22 5.36 -0.99
C THR A 51 14.26 4.32 -2.11
N VAL A 52 13.95 4.79 -3.33
CA VAL A 52 14.00 4.00 -4.58
C VAL A 52 15.38 3.38 -4.83
N ALA A 53 16.46 4.02 -4.35
CA ALA A 53 17.83 3.53 -4.51
C ALA A 53 18.10 2.19 -3.80
N CYS A 54 17.29 1.83 -2.80
CA CYS A 54 17.50 0.63 -1.97
C CYS A 54 16.69 -0.59 -2.44
N GLU A 55 15.88 -0.46 -3.50
CA GLU A 55 14.93 -1.47 -3.98
C GLU A 55 15.55 -2.53 -4.91
N SER A 56 16.87 -2.47 -5.10
CA SER A 56 17.67 -3.49 -5.80
C SER A 56 17.53 -4.85 -5.10
N GLY A 57 16.74 -5.74 -5.68
CA GLY A 57 16.56 -7.12 -5.20
C GLY A 57 15.13 -7.60 -4.97
N ILE A 58 14.10 -6.81 -5.32
CA ILE A 58 12.66 -7.20 -5.23
C ILE A 58 12.28 -8.33 -6.23
N VAL A 59 13.24 -8.99 -6.86
CA VAL A 59 12.99 -10.15 -7.73
C VAL A 59 12.69 -11.38 -6.87
N THR A 60 11.50 -11.43 -6.27
CA THR A 60 10.94 -12.66 -5.70
C THR A 60 10.30 -13.51 -6.79
N ASN A 61 10.69 -14.78 -6.82
CA ASN A 61 10.32 -15.80 -7.81
C ASN A 61 8.81 -16.11 -7.86
N THR A 62 8.02 -15.35 -8.65
CA THR A 62 6.63 -15.70 -9.00
C THR A 62 6.21 -15.12 -10.36
N PRO A 63 5.18 -15.69 -11.05
CA PRO A 63 5.03 -15.58 -12.49
C PRO A 63 4.61 -14.17 -12.90
N LYS A 64 5.45 -13.57 -13.73
CA LYS A 64 5.36 -12.17 -14.13
C LYS A 64 4.29 -12.00 -15.20
N THR A 65 3.30 -11.15 -14.92
CA THR A 65 2.49 -10.53 -15.97
C THR A 65 3.40 -9.83 -16.99
N ALA A 66 2.93 -9.59 -18.22
CA ALA A 66 3.76 -8.96 -19.24
C ALA A 66 4.35 -7.60 -18.77
N MET A 67 3.58 -6.84 -18.00
CA MET A 67 4.01 -5.56 -17.42
C MET A 67 5.06 -5.74 -16.33
N GLU A 68 4.93 -6.74 -15.45
CA GLU A 68 5.96 -7.03 -14.43
C GLU A 68 7.27 -7.47 -15.08
N LYS A 69 7.22 -8.25 -16.17
CA LYS A 69 8.43 -8.60 -16.95
C LYS A 69 9.11 -7.37 -17.53
N ALA A 70 8.33 -6.46 -18.12
CA ALA A 70 8.87 -5.21 -18.68
C ALA A 70 9.48 -4.33 -17.58
N LEU A 71 8.85 -4.24 -16.41
CA LEU A 71 9.37 -3.50 -15.27
C LEU A 71 10.71 -4.09 -14.77
N ASP A 72 10.81 -5.41 -14.68
CA ASP A 72 12.06 -6.08 -14.30
C ASP A 72 13.19 -5.81 -15.29
N GLU A 73 12.90 -5.76 -16.58
CA GLU A 73 13.88 -5.42 -17.62
C GLU A 73 14.34 -3.95 -17.49
N GLN A 74 13.43 -3.03 -17.16
CA GLN A 74 13.76 -1.63 -16.88
C GLN A 74 14.64 -1.48 -15.62
N MET A 75 14.33 -2.19 -14.54
CA MET A 75 15.13 -2.13 -13.32
C MET A 75 16.54 -2.69 -13.53
N LYS A 76 16.69 -3.77 -14.31
CA LYS A 76 17.99 -4.37 -14.64
C LYS A 76 18.86 -3.51 -15.54
N SER A 77 18.25 -2.67 -16.39
CA SER A 77 18.97 -1.79 -17.32
C SER A 77 19.34 -0.43 -16.72
N SER A 78 18.75 -0.07 -15.57
CA SER A 78 19.03 1.20 -14.88
C SER A 78 20.46 1.24 -14.33
N LYS A 79 21.20 2.30 -14.67
CA LYS A 79 22.60 2.54 -14.25
C LYS A 79 22.73 3.19 -12.86
N PHE A 80 21.63 3.42 -12.14
CA PHE A 80 21.61 4.03 -10.79
C PHE A 80 22.08 3.08 -9.67
N LEU A 81 22.53 1.89 -10.04
CA LEU A 81 22.94 0.80 -9.15
C LEU A 81 24.33 1.09 -8.56
N THR A 82 24.39 1.97 -7.57
CA THR A 82 25.57 2.02 -6.70
C THR A 82 25.55 0.73 -5.88
N SER A 83 26.65 -0.02 -5.87
CA SER A 83 26.85 -1.18 -5.01
C SER A 83 26.88 -0.74 -3.55
N LEU A 84 25.71 -0.48 -2.98
CA LEU A 84 25.58 -0.31 -1.53
C LEU A 84 25.84 -1.68 -0.90
N ASP A 85 26.74 -1.70 0.09
CA ASP A 85 27.05 -2.87 0.87
C ASP A 85 25.77 -3.57 1.32
N TYR A 86 25.62 -4.84 0.90
CA TYR A 86 24.48 -5.72 1.17
C TYR A 86 24.22 -5.99 2.66
N SER A 87 24.93 -5.33 3.58
CA SER A 87 24.93 -5.61 5.01
C SER A 87 23.81 -4.92 5.81
N GLN A 88 23.13 -3.92 5.23
CA GLN A 88 21.98 -3.27 5.87
C GLN A 88 20.78 -3.30 4.92
N SER A 89 19.85 -4.21 5.20
CA SER A 89 18.55 -4.24 4.52
C SER A 89 17.78 -2.97 4.89
N ARG A 90 17.90 -1.93 4.05
CA ARG A 90 17.08 -0.71 4.11
C ARG A 90 15.68 -0.91 3.52
N ARG A 91 15.16 -2.15 3.60
CA ARG A 91 13.84 -2.52 3.07
C ARG A 91 12.79 -2.47 4.16
N CYS A 92 11.57 -2.17 3.76
CA CYS A 92 10.44 -2.21 4.68
C CYS A 92 10.15 -3.66 5.08
N TYR A 93 9.83 -3.90 6.34
CA TYR A 93 9.55 -5.23 6.88
C TYR A 93 8.08 -5.63 6.68
N TYR A 94 7.63 -5.63 5.43
CA TYR A 94 6.26 -6.01 5.08
C TYR A 94 5.97 -7.49 5.34
N THR A 95 4.70 -7.80 5.60
CA THR A 95 4.22 -9.17 5.75
C THR A 95 4.29 -9.91 4.41
N SER A 96 4.90 -11.08 4.41
CA SER A 96 4.98 -11.92 3.21
C SER A 96 3.63 -12.57 2.88
N ILE A 97 2.97 -12.08 1.83
CA ILE A 97 1.68 -12.61 1.37
C ILE A 97 1.90 -13.58 0.20
N PRO A 98 1.61 -14.88 0.35
CA PRO A 98 1.77 -15.83 -0.73
C PRO A 98 0.69 -15.59 -1.79
N HIS A 99 1.12 -15.38 -3.04
CA HIS A 99 0.19 -15.22 -4.17
C HIS A 99 -0.56 -16.53 -4.50
N VAL A 100 0.10 -17.68 -4.33
CA VAL A 100 -0.46 -19.01 -4.58
C VAL A 100 -0.04 -19.93 -3.45
N ILE A 101 -1.02 -20.60 -2.85
CA ILE A 101 -0.79 -21.60 -1.80
C ILE A 101 -0.30 -22.88 -2.49
N LYS A 102 0.99 -23.19 -2.29
CA LYS A 102 1.64 -24.40 -2.80
C LYS A 102 2.00 -25.30 -1.62
N GLN A 103 1.10 -26.20 -1.25
CA GLN A 103 1.37 -27.19 -0.20
C GLN A 103 1.66 -28.56 -0.81
N LYS A 104 2.81 -29.15 -0.45
CA LYS A 104 3.19 -30.48 -0.92
C LYS A 104 2.41 -31.54 -0.12
N GLY A 105 1.69 -32.42 -0.82
CA GLY A 105 0.97 -33.55 -0.21
C GLY A 105 -0.54 -33.37 -0.03
N ILE A 106 -1.11 -32.23 -0.40
CA ILE A 106 -2.57 -32.02 -0.41
C ILE A 106 -3.17 -32.50 -1.73
N HIS A 107 -4.40 -33.04 -1.67
CA HIS A 107 -5.14 -33.46 -2.84
C HIS A 107 -5.44 -32.28 -3.77
N GLY A 108 -5.39 -32.49 -5.09
CA GLY A 108 -5.49 -31.39 -6.07
C GLY A 108 -6.76 -30.55 -5.93
N GLN A 109 -7.90 -31.16 -5.61
CA GLN A 109 -9.16 -30.45 -5.39
C GLN A 109 -9.12 -29.51 -4.17
N GLU A 110 -8.46 -29.93 -3.09
CA GLU A 110 -8.35 -29.15 -1.86
C GLU A 110 -7.36 -27.99 -2.02
N LEU A 111 -6.30 -28.17 -2.81
CA LEU A 111 -5.41 -27.07 -3.22
C LEU A 111 -6.12 -26.03 -4.10
N ILE A 112 -7.02 -26.48 -4.99
CA ILE A 112 -7.81 -25.57 -5.82
C ILE A 112 -8.76 -24.78 -4.93
N SER A 113 -9.51 -25.42 -4.03
CA SER A 113 -10.43 -24.71 -3.14
C SER A 113 -9.74 -23.66 -2.29
N LEU A 114 -8.53 -23.95 -1.78
CA LEU A 114 -7.74 -22.99 -0.99
C LEU A 114 -7.23 -21.80 -1.80
N ASN A 115 -7.00 -21.96 -3.12
CA ASN A 115 -6.58 -20.87 -3.99
C ASN A 115 -7.76 -20.10 -4.60
N ILE A 116 -8.97 -20.68 -4.61
CA ILE A 116 -10.20 -20.01 -5.03
C ILE A 116 -10.72 -19.09 -3.92
N ASP A 117 -10.77 -19.57 -2.68
CA ASP A 117 -11.15 -18.77 -1.52
C ASP A 117 -9.96 -18.56 -0.58
N LYS A 118 -9.46 -17.31 -0.54
CA LYS A 118 -8.34 -16.92 0.30
C LYS A 118 -8.72 -16.68 1.77
N THR A 119 -9.96 -16.93 2.17
CA THR A 119 -10.42 -16.73 3.56
C THR A 119 -9.52 -17.46 4.57
N GLN A 120 -9.13 -18.70 4.31
CA GLN A 120 -8.24 -19.44 5.22
C GLN A 120 -6.83 -18.85 5.29
N LEU A 121 -6.32 -18.34 4.17
CA LEU A 121 -5.04 -17.64 4.15
C LEU A 121 -5.09 -16.37 4.99
N LEU A 122 -6.14 -15.56 4.82
CA LEU A 122 -6.37 -14.35 5.62
C LEU A 122 -6.40 -14.66 7.12
N GLU A 123 -7.18 -15.67 7.55
CA GLU A 123 -7.24 -16.06 8.96
C GLU A 123 -5.88 -16.51 9.51
N SER A 124 -5.12 -17.28 8.72
CA SER A 124 -3.78 -17.72 9.12
C SER A 124 -2.79 -16.56 9.29
N LEU A 125 -2.83 -15.57 8.40
CA LEU A 125 -1.98 -14.36 8.47
C LEU A 125 -2.37 -13.49 9.66
N LEU A 126 -3.69 -13.30 9.89
CA LEU A 126 -4.17 -12.53 11.04
C LEU A 126 -3.65 -13.08 12.35
N ILE A 127 -3.69 -14.40 12.53
CA ILE A 127 -3.22 -15.05 13.76
C ILE A 127 -1.69 -14.99 13.87
N LYS A 128 -0.98 -15.30 12.78
CA LYS A 128 0.48 -15.48 12.81
C LYS A 128 1.26 -14.17 12.83
N ASP A 129 0.87 -13.22 11.98
CA ASP A 129 1.67 -12.04 11.68
C ASP A 129 1.03 -10.75 12.24
N TYR A 130 -0.30 -10.69 12.42
CA TYR A 130 -1.00 -9.50 12.91
C TYR A 130 -1.52 -9.60 14.36
N GLY A 131 -1.19 -10.67 15.09
CA GLY A 131 -1.63 -10.86 16.49
C GLY A 131 -3.15 -10.90 16.68
N GLY A 132 -3.90 -11.26 15.63
CA GLY A 132 -5.36 -11.28 15.59
C GLY A 132 -6.03 -9.93 15.33
N SER A 133 -5.25 -8.85 15.19
CA SER A 133 -5.78 -7.50 15.02
C SER A 133 -6.02 -7.15 13.55
N GLU A 134 -7.28 -6.94 13.20
CA GLU A 134 -7.71 -6.49 11.87
C GLU A 134 -7.19 -5.08 11.54
N ASP A 135 -7.07 -4.21 12.55
CA ASP A 135 -6.65 -2.82 12.36
C ASP A 135 -5.15 -2.74 12.01
N VAL A 136 -4.33 -3.69 12.45
CA VAL A 136 -2.90 -3.75 12.11
C VAL A 136 -2.72 -4.10 10.63
N LEU A 137 -3.50 -5.06 10.12
CA LEU A 137 -3.54 -5.40 8.69
C LEU A 137 -3.92 -4.17 7.83
N LEU A 138 -4.93 -3.41 8.26
CA LEU A 138 -5.35 -2.20 7.56
C LEU A 138 -4.30 -1.07 7.67
N GLY A 139 -3.58 -0.99 8.78
CA GLY A 139 -2.48 -0.04 8.94
C GLY A 139 -1.31 -0.36 8.02
N GLU A 140 -0.95 -1.65 7.83
CA GLU A 140 0.05 -2.04 6.84
C GLU A 140 -0.41 -1.70 5.41
N LEU A 141 -1.68 -1.93 5.08
CA LEU A 141 -2.26 -1.56 3.78
C LEU A 141 -2.17 -0.04 3.52
N GLN A 142 -2.48 0.78 4.52
CA GLN A 142 -2.39 2.25 4.41
C GLN A 142 -0.95 2.73 4.32
N PHE A 143 -0.05 2.15 5.13
CA PHE A 143 1.36 2.48 5.09
C PHE A 143 1.96 2.16 3.72
N ALA A 144 1.68 0.98 3.17
CA ALA A 144 2.14 0.56 1.84
C ALA A 144 1.69 1.52 0.74
N PHE A 145 0.43 1.99 0.80
CA PHE A 145 -0.11 2.99 -0.13
C PHE A 145 0.61 4.35 -0.02
N ILE A 146 0.83 4.84 1.20
CA ILE A 146 1.52 6.13 1.42
C ILE A 146 3.00 6.03 1.01
N ALA A 147 3.67 4.94 1.36
CA ALA A 147 5.06 4.69 0.96
C ALA A 147 5.20 4.63 -0.58
N PHE A 148 4.21 4.05 -1.26
CA PHE A 148 4.13 4.09 -2.72
C PHE A 148 3.95 5.51 -3.26
N LEU A 149 2.92 6.25 -2.83
CA LEU A 149 2.61 7.55 -3.44
C LEU A 149 3.59 8.66 -3.07
N MET A 150 4.03 8.73 -1.82
CA MET A 150 4.90 9.79 -1.32
C MET A 150 6.38 9.40 -1.38
N GLY A 151 6.69 8.14 -1.11
CA GLY A 151 8.05 7.61 -1.11
C GLY A 151 8.50 7.04 -2.47
N GLN A 152 7.59 6.97 -3.44
CA GLN A 152 7.83 6.32 -4.74
C GLN A 152 8.32 4.87 -4.60
N SER A 153 7.96 4.21 -3.50
CA SER A 153 8.44 2.86 -3.21
C SER A 153 7.69 1.82 -4.04
N LEU A 154 8.42 1.10 -4.90
CA LEU A 154 7.88 -0.05 -5.62
C LEU A 154 7.55 -1.20 -4.65
N GLU A 155 8.32 -1.36 -3.58
CA GLU A 155 8.03 -2.37 -2.54
C GLU A 155 6.68 -2.09 -1.88
N GLY A 156 6.41 -0.83 -1.54
CA GLY A 156 5.11 -0.38 -1.04
C GLY A 156 3.97 -0.66 -2.02
N PHE A 157 4.17 -0.42 -3.32
CA PHE A 157 3.16 -0.72 -4.34
C PHE A 157 2.84 -2.21 -4.41
N LEU A 158 3.86 -3.06 -4.47
CA LEU A 158 3.69 -4.51 -4.56
C LEU A 158 2.99 -5.06 -3.32
N GLN A 159 3.32 -4.54 -2.13
CA GLN A 159 2.66 -4.95 -0.91
C GLN A 159 1.20 -4.51 -0.88
N TRP A 160 0.91 -3.26 -1.23
CA TRP A 160 -0.45 -2.76 -1.34
C TRP A 160 -1.27 -3.65 -2.30
N LYS A 161 -0.73 -3.95 -3.49
CA LYS A 161 -1.35 -4.85 -4.47
C LYS A 161 -1.59 -6.25 -3.91
N ALA A 162 -0.64 -6.81 -3.16
CA ALA A 162 -0.76 -8.13 -2.56
C ALA A 162 -1.88 -8.18 -1.51
N LEU A 163 -1.97 -7.18 -0.63
CA LEU A 163 -3.01 -7.05 0.39
C LEU A 163 -4.41 -6.88 -0.23
N VAL A 164 -4.52 -6.02 -1.24
CA VAL A 164 -5.78 -5.82 -1.98
C VAL A 164 -6.23 -7.13 -2.65
N ASN A 165 -5.32 -7.85 -3.31
CA ASN A 165 -5.60 -9.13 -3.94
C ASN A 165 -5.91 -10.26 -2.94
N LEU A 166 -5.39 -10.18 -1.72
CA LEU A 166 -5.73 -11.10 -0.65
C LEU A 166 -7.18 -10.88 -0.19
N LEU A 167 -7.53 -9.63 0.14
CA LEU A 167 -8.84 -9.28 0.67
C LEU A 167 -9.95 -9.50 -0.37
N PHE A 168 -9.79 -9.02 -1.61
CA PHE A 168 -10.76 -9.31 -2.67
C PHE A 168 -10.81 -10.78 -3.11
N GLY A 169 -9.79 -11.57 -2.77
CA GLY A 169 -9.80 -13.02 -3.00
C GLY A 169 -10.52 -13.83 -1.93
N CYS A 170 -11.07 -13.20 -0.88
CA CYS A 170 -11.84 -13.89 0.14
C CYS A 170 -13.33 -13.92 -0.22
N ILE A 171 -13.92 -15.11 -0.23
CA ILE A 171 -15.34 -15.31 -0.56
C ILE A 171 -16.18 -15.37 0.71
N GLU A 172 -15.78 -16.15 1.71
CA GLU A 172 -16.58 -16.37 2.93
C GLU A 172 -16.30 -15.33 4.02
N ALA A 173 -15.07 -14.82 4.12
CA ALA A 173 -14.67 -13.85 5.15
C ALA A 173 -15.57 -12.59 5.22
N PRO A 174 -15.96 -11.94 4.09
CA PRO A 174 -16.78 -10.75 4.13
C PRO A 174 -18.18 -10.98 4.74
N PHE A 175 -18.75 -12.17 4.53
CA PHE A 175 -20.14 -12.46 4.89
C PHE A 175 -20.29 -13.24 6.21
N ARG A 176 -19.25 -13.96 6.66
CA ARG A 176 -19.36 -14.86 7.81
C ARG A 176 -18.43 -14.52 8.97
N THR A 177 -17.12 -14.42 8.72
CA THR A 177 -16.13 -14.37 9.81
C THR A 177 -15.63 -12.95 10.11
N ARG A 178 -15.54 -12.08 9.11
CA ARG A 178 -14.77 -10.82 9.16
C ARG A 178 -15.50 -9.63 8.52
N THR A 179 -16.83 -9.56 8.62
CA THR A 179 -17.63 -8.48 7.99
C THR A 179 -17.18 -7.07 8.38
N GLN A 180 -16.72 -6.87 9.63
CA GLN A 180 -16.24 -5.57 10.10
C GLN A 180 -14.92 -5.16 9.43
N LEU A 181 -13.94 -6.07 9.32
CA LEU A 181 -12.71 -5.85 8.56
C LEU A 181 -13.04 -5.42 7.12
N PHE A 182 -13.95 -6.12 6.44
CA PHE A 182 -14.30 -5.79 5.06
C PHE A 182 -15.01 -4.44 4.93
N THR A 183 -15.87 -4.09 5.88
CA THR A 183 -16.48 -2.75 5.92
C THR A 183 -15.42 -1.65 6.06
N LYS A 184 -14.43 -1.86 6.94
CA LYS A 184 -13.31 -0.93 7.12
C LYS A 184 -12.41 -0.88 5.88
N PHE A 185 -12.09 -2.04 5.30
CA PHE A 185 -11.27 -2.18 4.10
C PHE A 185 -11.88 -1.42 2.90
N ILE A 186 -13.17 -1.59 2.64
CA ILE A 186 -13.85 -0.88 1.53
C ILE A 186 -13.77 0.64 1.74
N LYS A 187 -13.93 1.12 2.97
CA LYS A 187 -13.73 2.54 3.28
C LYS A 187 -12.30 3.01 3.01
N VAL A 188 -11.29 2.22 3.42
CA VAL A 188 -9.88 2.54 3.14
C VAL A 188 -9.63 2.63 1.64
N ILE A 189 -10.09 1.65 0.87
CA ILE A 189 -9.92 1.61 -0.59
C ILE A 189 -10.65 2.77 -1.27
N TYR A 190 -11.87 3.09 -0.83
CA TYR A 190 -12.61 4.25 -1.33
C TYR A 190 -11.77 5.54 -1.21
N TYR A 191 -11.22 5.83 -0.04
CA TYR A 191 -10.43 7.06 0.15
C TYR A 191 -9.09 7.03 -0.58
N GLN A 192 -8.44 5.86 -0.67
CA GLN A 192 -7.21 5.69 -1.45
C GLN A 192 -7.43 5.94 -2.94
N LEU A 193 -8.49 5.34 -3.51
CA LEU A 193 -8.85 5.53 -4.91
C LEU A 193 -9.31 6.97 -5.16
N LYS A 194 -10.17 7.53 -4.30
CA LYS A 194 -10.57 8.93 -4.39
C LYS A 194 -9.36 9.86 -4.44
N PHE A 195 -8.40 9.68 -3.53
CA PHE A 195 -7.18 10.49 -3.50
C PHE A 195 -6.32 10.31 -4.76
N GLY A 196 -6.14 9.07 -5.23
CA GLY A 196 -5.38 8.78 -6.44
C GLY A 196 -6.03 9.32 -7.71
N LEU A 197 -7.37 9.29 -7.79
CA LEU A 197 -8.16 9.64 -8.97
C LEU A 197 -8.51 11.14 -9.04
N GLU A 198 -8.80 11.79 -7.91
CA GLU A 198 -9.16 13.22 -7.91
C GLU A 198 -7.97 14.13 -8.21
N LYS A 199 -6.74 13.72 -7.83
CA LYS A 199 -5.52 14.49 -8.08
C LYS A 199 -5.31 14.77 -9.57
N ASP A 200 -5.65 13.81 -10.44
CA ASP A 200 -5.55 13.96 -11.90
C ASP A 200 -6.55 14.98 -12.49
N ARG A 201 -7.71 15.22 -11.85
CA ARG A 201 -8.72 16.18 -12.36
C ARG A 201 -8.35 17.64 -12.11
N THR A 202 -7.54 17.92 -11.10
CA THR A 202 -7.11 19.28 -10.75
C THR A 202 -5.83 19.73 -11.47
N ASP A 203 -5.01 18.79 -11.93
CA ASP A 203 -3.71 19.07 -12.56
C ASP A 203 -3.77 19.17 -14.10
N THR A 204 -4.96 19.15 -14.72
CA THR A 204 -5.14 19.30 -16.18
C THR A 204 -4.73 20.69 -16.72
N SER A 205 -4.15 21.58 -15.90
CA SER A 205 -3.51 22.81 -16.36
C SER A 205 -1.97 22.78 -16.41
N GLY A 206 -1.32 21.68 -16.02
CA GLY A 206 0.15 21.60 -16.04
C GLY A 206 0.72 20.19 -15.94
N ALA A 207 0.99 19.58 -17.09
CA ALA A 207 1.92 18.46 -17.33
C ALA A 207 2.27 17.55 -16.12
N ALA A 208 1.40 16.58 -15.82
CA ALA A 208 1.74 15.43 -14.97
C ALA A 208 1.36 14.12 -15.67
N THR A 209 2.18 13.68 -16.61
CA THR A 209 2.01 12.46 -17.44
C THR A 209 2.23 11.14 -16.66
N GLY A 210 2.44 11.19 -15.34
CA GLY A 210 2.86 10.04 -14.53
C GLY A 210 1.74 9.13 -14.03
N LEU A 211 0.63 9.70 -13.52
CA LEU A 211 -0.51 8.91 -13.01
C LEU A 211 -1.56 8.62 -14.08
N SER A 212 -1.80 9.58 -14.99
CA SER A 212 -2.72 9.44 -16.12
C SER A 212 -2.37 8.28 -17.07
N ALA A 213 -1.12 7.80 -17.07
CA ALA A 213 -0.72 6.62 -17.84
C ALA A 213 -0.97 5.28 -17.12
N LEU A 214 -1.19 5.28 -15.80
CA LEU A 214 -1.38 4.08 -14.98
C LEU A 214 -2.85 3.64 -14.86
N LEU A 215 -3.78 4.57 -15.09
CA LEU A 215 -5.22 4.33 -14.94
C LEU A 215 -5.88 4.58 -16.29
N ASP A 216 -6.14 3.50 -17.02
CA ASP A 216 -6.93 3.50 -18.25
C ASP A 216 -8.35 4.00 -17.94
N ASP A 217 -8.87 4.92 -18.75
CA ASP A 217 -10.20 5.53 -18.61
C ASP A 217 -11.35 4.49 -18.53
N SER A 218 -11.08 3.24 -18.94
CA SER A 218 -11.98 2.10 -18.78
C SER A 218 -12.33 1.76 -17.33
N TRP A 219 -11.44 2.05 -16.37
CA TRP A 219 -11.66 1.79 -14.93
C TRP A 219 -12.73 2.69 -14.33
N LEU A 220 -12.98 3.85 -14.96
CA LEU A 220 -13.95 4.86 -14.53
C LEU A 220 -15.13 5.00 -15.49
N SER A 221 -15.31 4.04 -16.40
CA SER A 221 -16.55 3.93 -17.17
C SER A 221 -17.74 3.97 -16.22
N THR A 222 -18.85 4.57 -16.64
CA THR A 222 -20.10 4.63 -15.86
C THR A 222 -20.61 3.24 -15.48
N ASP A 223 -20.16 2.20 -16.17
CA ASP A 223 -20.49 0.79 -15.89
C ASP A 223 -19.48 0.10 -14.95
N SER A 224 -18.43 0.80 -14.52
CA SER A 224 -17.41 0.24 -13.62
C SER A 224 -17.90 0.26 -12.18
N PHE A 225 -17.71 -0.87 -11.48
CA PHE A 225 -17.94 -0.98 -10.05
C PHE A 225 -17.25 0.14 -9.24
N LEU A 226 -16.06 0.57 -9.69
CA LEU A 226 -15.29 1.63 -9.02
C LEU A 226 -15.96 3.01 -9.16
N HIS A 227 -16.61 3.29 -10.30
CA HIS A 227 -17.37 4.52 -10.51
C HIS A 227 -18.56 4.57 -9.53
N HIS A 228 -19.35 3.49 -9.45
CA HIS A 228 -20.48 3.41 -8.52
C HIS A 228 -20.06 3.43 -7.05
N LEU A 229 -18.90 2.86 -6.71
CA LEU A 229 -18.35 2.91 -5.35
C LEU A 229 -17.92 4.34 -4.96
N CYS A 230 -17.45 5.14 -5.91
CA CYS A 230 -17.06 6.53 -5.68
C CYS A 230 -18.28 7.48 -5.60
N GLU A 231 -19.36 7.20 -6.32
CA GLU A 231 -20.58 8.01 -6.34
C GLU A 231 -21.60 7.68 -5.23
N ALA A 232 -21.49 6.52 -4.58
CA ALA A 232 -22.42 6.13 -3.53
C ALA A 232 -22.29 7.04 -2.29
N PRO A 233 -23.36 7.72 -1.84
CA PRO A 233 -23.36 8.38 -0.55
C PRO A 233 -23.42 7.31 0.56
N LEU A 234 -22.44 7.33 1.46
CA LEU A 234 -22.42 6.53 2.70
C LEU A 234 -23.54 6.92 3.66
#